data_AF-A0A4S3LZT2-F1
#
_entry.id   AF-A0A4S3LZT2-F1
#
_cell.length_a   1.000
_cell.length_b   1.000
_cell.length_c   1.000
_cell.angle_alpha   90.00
_cell.angle_beta   90.00
_cell.angle_gamma   90.00
#
_symmetry.space_group_name_H-M   'P 1'
#
loop_
_entity.id
_entity.type
_entity.pdbx_description
1 polymer ?
#
loop_
_entity_poly.entity_id
_entity_poly.type
_entity_poly.pdbx_seq_one_letter_code
_entity_poly.pdbx_strand_id
1 'polypeptide(L)'
;MNKNIIEELVLEQKKSSLKNHFFDALFVNTLKYSGEIRSKEILLWRSSSWLRGAYPVFHIKFNSNDQFSGISIEKNPYHTIFGKITLILLIIFMSFPIIGRGFQEGWKASLIIPLLFVIPFLILRKLEIMEKRNLIEELKETLEDLERKYYPERFKNTPKKKKEKGKRKSMDN
;
A
#
# COMPACT_ATOMS: atom_id res chain seq x y z
N MET A 1 18.01 -8.01 14.18
CA MET A 1 17.75 -9.03 13.15
C MET A 1 18.65 -8.76 11.93
N ASN A 2 19.30 -9.78 11.38
CA ASN A 2 20.18 -9.67 10.21
C ASN A 2 19.37 -9.57 8.91
N LYS A 3 19.91 -8.90 7.89
CA LYS A 3 19.30 -8.71 6.57
C LYS A 3 18.83 -10.01 5.92
N ASN A 4 19.67 -11.04 5.91
CA ASN A 4 19.36 -12.33 5.27
C ASN A 4 18.09 -12.99 5.82
N ILE A 5 17.75 -12.77 7.10
CA ILE A 5 16.51 -13.28 7.70
C ILE A 5 15.29 -12.56 7.11
N ILE A 6 15.40 -11.26 6.86
CA ILE A 6 14.30 -10.45 6.29
C ILE A 6 14.16 -10.70 4.79
N GLU A 7 15.25 -11.05 4.09
CA GLU A 7 15.20 -11.45 2.68
C GLU A 7 14.28 -12.65 2.45
N GLU A 8 14.12 -13.55 3.45
CA GLU A 8 13.16 -14.67 3.39
C GLU A 8 11.70 -14.22 3.23
N LEU A 9 11.37 -12.97 3.58
CA LEU A 9 10.04 -12.42 3.34
C LEU A 9 9.77 -12.16 1.86
N VAL A 10 10.81 -11.95 1.05
CA VAL A 10 10.67 -11.65 -0.37
C VAL A 10 10.42 -12.95 -1.14
N LEU A 11 9.15 -13.36 -1.21
CA LEU A 11 8.74 -14.56 -1.94
C LEU A 11 8.74 -14.34 -3.45
N GLU A 12 8.68 -13.09 -3.89
CA GLU A 12 8.70 -12.73 -5.30
C GLU A 12 9.65 -11.54 -5.54
N GLN A 13 10.82 -11.84 -6.10
CA GLN A 13 11.82 -10.82 -6.41
C GLN A 13 11.36 -9.97 -7.61
N LYS A 14 11.03 -8.71 -7.35
CA LYS A 14 10.60 -7.72 -8.35
C LYS A 14 11.34 -6.41 -8.12
N LYS A 15 11.68 -5.69 -9.19
CA LYS A 15 12.15 -4.30 -9.06
C LYS A 15 10.97 -3.39 -8.71
N SER A 16 11.15 -2.44 -7.80
CA SER A 16 10.16 -1.39 -7.54
C SER A 16 10.15 -0.42 -8.72
N SER A 17 9.24 -0.67 -9.66
CA SER A 17 9.10 0.10 -10.89
C SER A 17 7.63 0.34 -11.20
N LEU A 18 7.32 1.41 -11.94
CA LEU A 18 5.95 1.73 -12.33
C LEU A 18 5.25 0.55 -13.00
N LYS A 19 5.94 -0.14 -13.93
CA LYS A 19 5.40 -1.29 -14.64
C LYS A 19 5.00 -2.42 -13.67
N ASN A 20 5.89 -2.80 -12.76
CA ASN A 20 5.60 -3.87 -11.81
C ASN A 20 4.45 -3.49 -10.88
N HIS A 21 4.44 -2.25 -10.37
CA HIS A 21 3.34 -1.78 -9.51
C HIS A 21 2.01 -1.67 -10.24
N PHE A 22 2.01 -1.33 -11.54
CA PHE A 22 0.84 -1.36 -12.39
C PHE A 22 0.30 -2.78 -12.53
N PHE A 23 1.16 -3.77 -12.82
CA PHE A 23 0.75 -5.16 -12.90
C PHE A 23 0.25 -5.70 -11.56
N ASP A 24 0.91 -5.39 -10.45
CA ASP A 24 0.46 -5.81 -9.12
C ASP A 24 -0.86 -5.13 -8.70
N ALA A 25 -1.17 -3.95 -9.25
CA ALA A 25 -2.47 -3.30 -9.05
C ALA A 25 -3.60 -3.97 -9.83
N LEU A 26 -3.30 -4.59 -10.97
CA LEU A 26 -4.25 -5.34 -11.81
C LEU A 26 -4.40 -6.79 -11.38
N PHE A 27 -3.28 -7.46 -11.13
CA PHE A 27 -3.16 -8.85 -10.72
C PHE A 27 -2.85 -8.91 -9.22
N VAL A 28 -3.89 -8.68 -8.42
CA VAL A 28 -3.77 -8.59 -6.97
C VAL A 28 -3.20 -9.89 -6.39
N ASN A 29 -2.00 -9.80 -5.83
CA ASN A 29 -1.36 -10.79 -4.98
C ASN A 29 -1.46 -10.37 -3.50
N THR A 30 -2.42 -10.98 -2.77
CA THR A 30 -2.64 -10.74 -1.34
C THR A 30 -1.90 -11.71 -0.43
N LEU A 31 -1.28 -12.76 -0.99
CA LEU A 31 -0.74 -13.88 -0.22
C LEU A 31 0.77 -13.80 -0.01
N LYS A 32 1.50 -13.21 -0.96
CA LYS A 32 2.96 -13.21 -0.97
C LYS A 32 3.48 -11.78 -0.97
N TYR A 33 4.53 -11.53 -0.20
CA TYR A 33 5.26 -10.28 -0.32
C TYR A 33 6.14 -10.33 -1.58
N SER A 34 5.98 -9.33 -2.42
CA SER A 34 6.90 -9.01 -3.51
C SER A 34 7.93 -8.00 -2.99
N GLY A 35 9.14 -8.02 -3.55
CA GLY A 35 10.16 -7.11 -3.05
C GLY A 35 11.40 -6.97 -3.90
N GLU A 36 12.11 -5.88 -3.68
CA GLU A 36 13.42 -5.58 -4.25
C GLU A 36 14.47 -5.60 -3.16
N ILE A 37 15.41 -6.54 -3.26
CA ILE A 37 16.57 -6.60 -2.35
C ILE A 37 17.66 -5.67 -2.90
N ARG A 38 18.02 -4.65 -2.12
CA ARG A 38 19.16 -3.75 -2.40
C ARG A 38 20.26 -3.98 -1.36
N SER A 39 21.36 -3.23 -1.44
CA SER A 39 22.51 -3.40 -0.54
C SER A 39 22.17 -3.06 0.91
N LYS A 40 21.57 -1.88 1.15
CA LYS A 40 21.25 -1.35 2.49
C LYS A 40 19.76 -1.17 2.75
N GLU A 41 18.93 -1.67 1.85
CA GLU A 41 17.49 -1.65 2.04
C GLU A 41 16.82 -2.85 1.35
N ILE A 42 15.65 -3.23 1.83
CA ILE A 42 14.72 -4.11 1.13
C ILE A 42 13.44 -3.33 0.94
N LEU A 43 12.99 -3.22 -0.30
CA LEU A 43 11.67 -2.71 -0.62
C LEU A 43 10.71 -3.89 -0.61
N LEU A 44 9.71 -3.84 0.26
CA LEU A 44 8.75 -4.93 0.44
C LEU A 44 7.35 -4.38 0.21
N TRP A 45 6.53 -5.06 -0.57
CA TRP A 45 5.14 -4.69 -0.75
C TRP A 45 4.27 -5.93 -0.94
N ARG A 46 2.99 -5.74 -0.71
CA ARG A 46 1.96 -6.72 -1.00
C ARG A 46 0.73 -5.97 -1.43
N SER A 47 0.13 -6.40 -2.53
CA SER A 47 -1.11 -5.78 -2.96
C SER A 47 -2.26 -6.17 -2.03
N SER A 48 -3.32 -5.37 -2.02
CA SER A 48 -4.54 -5.65 -1.25
C SER A 48 -5.73 -5.46 -2.17
N SER A 49 -6.74 -6.31 -2.06
CA SER A 49 -7.97 -6.21 -2.87
C SER A 49 -8.67 -4.86 -2.66
N TRP A 50 -8.58 -4.30 -1.45
CA TRP A 50 -9.19 -3.01 -1.10
C TRP A 50 -8.34 -1.82 -1.52
N LEU A 51 -7.02 -1.91 -1.39
CA LEU A 51 -6.12 -0.84 -1.83
C LEU A 51 -5.87 -0.86 -3.34
N ARG A 52 -6.03 -2.02 -3.99
CA ARG A 52 -5.59 -2.33 -5.35
C ARG A 52 -4.18 -1.83 -5.63
N GLY A 53 -4.03 -0.67 -6.23
CA GLY A 53 -2.75 -0.04 -6.53
C GLY A 53 -2.30 1.03 -5.53
N ALA A 54 -2.99 1.22 -4.40
CA ALA A 54 -2.68 2.21 -3.36
C ALA A 54 -1.95 1.62 -2.15
N TYR A 55 -1.45 0.38 -2.25
CA TYR A 55 -0.70 -0.26 -1.17
C TYR A 55 0.62 0.46 -0.87
N PRO A 56 1.08 0.42 0.40
CA PRO A 56 2.36 0.97 0.78
C PRO A 56 3.53 0.12 0.26
N VAL A 57 4.65 0.77 -0.02
CA VAL A 57 5.96 0.11 -0.14
C VAL A 57 6.70 0.32 1.17
N PHE A 58 7.09 -0.77 1.81
CA PHE A 58 7.85 -0.77 3.04
C PHE A 58 9.34 -0.78 2.71
N HIS A 59 10.03 0.28 3.11
CA HIS A 59 11.47 0.42 2.98
C HIS A 59 12.10 -0.04 4.28
N ILE A 60 12.58 -1.28 4.28
CA ILE A 60 13.27 -1.88 5.42
C ILE A 60 14.75 -1.51 5.30
N LYS A 61 15.27 -0.71 6.23
CA LYS A 61 16.63 -0.16 6.17
C LYS A 61 17.60 -0.94 7.05
N PHE A 62 18.82 -1.11 6.56
CA PHE A 62 19.90 -1.81 7.27
C PHE A 62 21.10 -0.88 7.49
N ASN A 63 21.78 -1.07 8.62
CA ASN A 63 23.01 -0.33 8.93
C ASN A 63 24.24 -0.92 8.19
N SER A 64 25.43 -0.38 8.46
CA SER A 64 26.69 -0.87 7.88
C SER A 64 26.95 -2.35 8.16
N ASN A 65 26.44 -2.89 9.26
CA ASN A 65 26.62 -4.27 9.72
C ASN A 65 25.47 -5.20 9.27
N ASP A 66 24.66 -4.76 8.30
CA ASP A 66 23.49 -5.48 7.77
C ASP A 66 22.44 -5.85 8.84
N GLN A 67 22.37 -5.05 9.89
CA GLN A 67 21.36 -5.18 10.93
C GLN A 67 20.19 -4.23 10.65
N PHE A 68 18.99 -4.74 10.90
CA PHE A 68 17.74 -3.97 10.82
C PHE A 68 17.83 -2.68 11.65
N SER A 69 17.57 -1.55 11.00
CA SER A 69 17.63 -0.21 11.61
C SER A 69 16.28 0.49 11.69
N GLY A 70 15.34 0.14 10.81
CA GLY A 70 14.00 0.74 10.81
C GLY A 70 13.20 0.46 9.54
N ILE A 71 11.97 0.94 9.53
CA ILE A 71 11.03 0.84 8.40
C ILE A 71 10.51 2.23 8.09
N SER A 72 10.61 2.66 6.85
CA SER A 72 9.85 3.79 6.31
C SER A 72 8.80 3.32 5.33
N ILE A 73 7.73 4.10 5.18
CA ILE A 73 6.61 3.76 4.31
C ILE A 73 6.51 4.80 3.21
N GLU A 74 6.53 4.36 1.96
CA GLU A 74 6.39 5.23 0.80
C GLU A 74 5.20 4.81 -0.06
N LYS A 75 4.68 5.76 -0.83
CA LYS A 75 3.65 5.50 -1.84
C LYS A 75 4.30 4.78 -3.01
N ASN A 76 3.67 3.73 -3.52
CA ASN A 76 4.17 3.10 -4.73
C ASN A 76 4.09 4.10 -5.93
N PRO A 77 4.99 3.96 -6.92
CA PRO A 77 5.01 4.80 -8.13
C PRO A 77 3.68 4.86 -8.88
N TYR A 78 2.95 3.75 -8.97
CA TYR A 78 1.67 3.68 -9.67
C TYR A 78 0.62 4.59 -9.01
N HIS A 79 0.44 4.49 -7.69
CA HIS A 79 -0.48 5.33 -6.94
C HIS A 79 -0.20 6.83 -7.13
N THR A 80 1.09 7.20 -7.15
CA THR A 80 1.52 8.59 -7.33
C THR A 80 1.13 9.13 -8.72
N ILE A 81 1.30 8.33 -9.76
CA ILE A 81 0.94 8.71 -11.14
C ILE A 81 -0.57 8.68 -11.35
N PHE A 82 -1.25 7.65 -10.83
CA PHE A 82 -2.70 7.51 -10.96
C PHE A 82 -3.46 8.70 -10.36
N GLY A 83 -2.99 9.23 -9.23
CA GLY A 83 -3.56 10.45 -8.65
C GLY A 83 -3.47 11.67 -9.58
N LYS A 84 -2.33 11.84 -10.29
CA LYS A 84 -2.15 12.92 -11.28
C LYS A 84 -3.07 12.73 -12.49
N ILE A 85 -3.15 11.51 -13.03
CA ILE A 85 -4.05 11.19 -14.14
C ILE A 85 -5.51 11.47 -13.76
N THR A 86 -5.92 11.05 -12.57
CA THR A 86 -7.29 11.26 -12.06
C THR A 86 -7.61 12.76 -11.98
N LEU A 87 -6.68 13.59 -11.51
CA LEU A 87 -6.86 15.04 -11.46
C LEU A 87 -7.00 15.65 -12.86
N ILE A 88 -6.16 15.24 -13.82
CA ILE A 88 -6.24 15.69 -15.22
C ILE A 88 -7.59 15.30 -15.83
N LEU A 89 -8.04 14.06 -15.63
CA LEU A 89 -9.35 13.60 -16.11
C LEU A 89 -10.48 14.42 -15.49
N LEU A 90 -10.42 14.72 -14.19
CA LEU A 90 -11.43 15.56 -13.54
C LEU A 90 -11.50 16.96 -14.17
N ILE A 91 -10.35 17.58 -14.48
CA ILE A 91 -10.29 18.87 -15.17
C ILE A 91 -10.90 18.77 -16.58
N ILE A 92 -10.57 17.71 -17.33
CA ILE A 92 -11.16 17.46 -18.66
C ILE A 92 -12.68 17.31 -18.54
N PHE A 93 -13.18 16.52 -17.58
CA PHE A 93 -14.61 16.34 -17.37
C PHE A 93 -15.31 17.65 -17.00
N MET A 94 -14.68 18.49 -16.18
CA MET A 94 -15.18 19.83 -15.86
C MET A 94 -15.17 20.78 -17.06
N SER A 95 -14.35 20.54 -18.09
CA SER A 95 -14.33 21.39 -19.29
C SER A 95 -15.48 21.08 -20.26
N PHE A 96 -16.03 19.86 -20.26
CA PHE A 96 -17.08 19.48 -21.22
C PHE A 96 -18.33 20.38 -21.17
N PRO A 97 -18.90 20.72 -20.01
CA PRO A 97 -20.06 21.60 -19.97
C PRO A 97 -19.75 23.02 -20.46
N ILE A 98 -18.53 23.51 -20.22
CA ILE A 98 -18.07 24.83 -20.66
C ILE A 98 -17.93 24.87 -22.19
N ILE A 99 -17.34 23.81 -22.78
CA ILE A 99 -17.19 23.69 -24.23
C ILE A 99 -18.56 23.56 -24.92
N GLY A 100 -19.46 22.76 -24.34
CA GLY A 100 -20.76 22.46 -24.97
C GLY A 100 -21.82 23.54 -24.82
N ARG A 101 -21.83 24.32 -23.72
CA ARG A 101 -22.86 25.35 -23.42
C ARG A 101 -22.33 26.77 -23.33
N GLY A 102 -21.04 26.96 -23.60
CA GLY A 102 -20.35 28.23 -23.36
C GLY A 102 -20.11 28.50 -21.88
N PHE A 103 -19.26 29.50 -21.60
CA PHE A 103 -18.81 29.78 -20.24
C PHE A 103 -19.96 30.15 -19.29
N GLN A 104 -20.86 31.06 -19.69
CA GLN A 104 -21.91 31.62 -18.83
C GLN A 104 -22.84 30.57 -18.19
N GLU A 105 -23.16 29.51 -18.93
CA GLU A 105 -24.01 28.41 -18.43
C GLU A 105 -23.22 27.19 -17.99
N GLY A 106 -22.12 26.88 -18.67
CA GLY A 106 -21.33 25.67 -18.44
C GLY A 106 -20.62 25.63 -17.09
N TRP A 107 -20.20 26.77 -16.53
CA TRP A 107 -19.49 26.79 -15.24
C TRP A 107 -20.34 26.24 -14.08
N LYS A 108 -21.65 26.53 -14.08
CA LYS A 108 -22.59 26.05 -13.06
C LYS A 108 -22.71 24.53 -13.06
N ALA A 109 -22.86 23.94 -14.26
CA ALA A 109 -22.91 22.49 -14.43
C ALA A 109 -21.58 21.82 -14.06
N SER A 110 -20.46 22.49 -14.33
CA SER A 110 -19.11 21.97 -14.02
C SER A 110 -18.86 21.83 -12.53
N LEU A 111 -19.49 22.66 -11.69
CA LEU A 111 -19.39 22.56 -10.22
C LEU A 111 -20.08 21.32 -9.63
N ILE A 112 -21.07 20.75 -10.33
CA ILE A 112 -21.76 19.53 -9.89
C ILE A 112 -20.85 18.32 -10.02
N ILE A 113 -19.96 18.30 -11.03
CA ILE A 113 -19.06 17.18 -11.32
C ILE A 113 -18.19 16.81 -10.11
N PRO A 114 -17.39 17.71 -9.50
CA PRO A 114 -16.57 17.34 -8.34
C PRO A 114 -17.41 16.89 -7.14
N LEU A 115 -18.61 17.45 -6.92
CA LEU A 115 -19.50 17.03 -5.83
C LEU A 115 -19.86 15.54 -5.93
N LEU A 116 -20.05 15.00 -7.14
CA LEU A 116 -20.30 13.58 -7.36
C LEU A 116 -19.10 12.69 -6.95
N PHE A 117 -17.87 13.21 -7.07
CA PHE A 117 -16.66 12.46 -6.72
C PHE A 117 -16.26 12.58 -5.25
N VAL A 118 -16.72 13.61 -4.51
CA VAL A 118 -16.32 13.84 -3.11
C VAL A 118 -16.72 12.69 -2.20
N ILE A 119 -17.99 12.24 -2.24
CA ILE A 119 -18.46 11.18 -1.33
C ILE A 119 -17.72 9.86 -1.56
N PRO A 120 -17.63 9.31 -2.80
CA PRO A 120 -16.83 8.12 -3.06
C PRO A 120 -15.37 8.29 -2.66
N PHE A 121 -14.77 9.46 -2.92
CA PHE A 121 -13.40 9.75 -2.56
C PHE A 121 -13.16 9.67 -1.05
N LEU A 122 -14.06 10.22 -0.23
CA LEU A 122 -13.95 10.15 1.23
C LEU A 122 -14.07 8.70 1.74
N ILE A 123 -14.98 7.91 1.18
CA ILE A 123 -15.15 6.49 1.52
C ILE A 123 -13.87 5.71 1.20
N LEU A 124 -13.36 5.85 -0.04
CA LEU A 124 -12.14 5.19 -0.49
C LEU A 124 -10.93 5.60 0.36
N ARG A 125 -10.80 6.89 0.70
CA ARG A 125 -9.71 7.38 1.56
C ARG A 125 -9.77 6.77 2.97
N LYS A 126 -10.97 6.60 3.53
CA LYS A 126 -11.14 5.95 4.84
C LYS A 126 -10.74 4.48 4.78
N LEU A 127 -11.20 3.75 3.77
CA LEU A 127 -10.81 2.35 3.52
C LEU A 127 -9.29 2.22 3.33
N GLU A 128 -8.69 3.17 2.61
CA GLU A 128 -7.25 3.19 2.37
C GLU A 128 -6.45 3.30 3.68
N ILE A 129 -6.84 4.22 4.57
CA ILE A 129 -6.18 4.40 5.86
C ILE A 129 -6.31 3.14 6.72
N MET A 130 -7.50 2.53 6.76
CA MET A 130 -7.75 1.32 7.55
C MET A 130 -6.90 0.15 7.04
N GLU A 131 -6.92 -0.11 5.74
CA GLU A 131 -6.19 -1.24 5.17
C GLU A 131 -4.67 -1.06 5.27
N LYS A 132 -4.17 0.18 5.13
CA LYS A 132 -2.76 0.48 5.38
C LYS A 132 -2.35 0.16 6.82
N ARG A 133 -3.19 0.47 7.80
CA ARG A 133 -2.90 0.11 9.21
C ARG A 133 -2.81 -1.40 9.39
N ASN A 134 -3.74 -2.16 8.81
CA ASN A 134 -3.70 -3.62 8.85
C ASN A 134 -2.40 -4.16 8.23
N LEU A 135 -2.00 -3.67 7.06
CA LEU A 135 -0.74 -4.11 6.42
C LEU A 135 0.50 -3.78 7.27
N ILE A 136 0.51 -2.64 7.95
CA ILE A 136 1.60 -2.26 8.86
C ILE A 136 1.64 -3.21 10.07
N GLU A 137 0.48 -3.49 10.67
CA GLU A 137 0.37 -4.39 11.82
C GLU A 137 0.79 -5.81 11.44
N GLU A 138 0.30 -6.33 10.31
CA GLU A 138 0.70 -7.64 9.79
C GLU A 138 2.20 -7.73 9.52
N LEU A 139 2.81 -6.69 8.94
CA LEU A 139 4.26 -6.68 8.73
C LEU A 139 5.02 -6.69 10.07
N LYS A 140 4.59 -5.89 11.05
CA LYS A 140 5.20 -5.88 12.39
C LYS A 140 5.10 -7.25 13.06
N GLU A 141 3.94 -7.89 13.01
CA GLU A 141 3.75 -9.24 13.53
C GLU A 141 4.62 -10.27 12.81
N THR A 142 4.70 -10.18 11.49
CA THR A 142 5.54 -11.09 10.68
C THR A 142 7.02 -10.94 11.04
N LEU A 143 7.49 -9.71 11.26
CA LEU A 143 8.86 -9.45 11.68
C LEU A 143 9.13 -9.93 13.11
N GLU A 144 8.17 -9.77 14.04
CA GLU A 144 8.29 -10.31 15.40
C GLU A 144 8.32 -11.85 15.39
N ASP A 145 7.48 -12.48 14.57
CA ASP A 145 7.46 -13.94 14.42
C ASP A 145 8.77 -14.48 13.82
N LEU A 146 9.37 -13.75 12.86
CA LEU A 146 10.73 -14.06 12.37
C LEU A 146 11.78 -13.88 13.45
N GLU A 147 11.73 -12.78 14.21
CA GLU A 147 12.71 -12.54 15.28
C GLU A 147 12.61 -13.60 16.37
N ARG A 148 11.40 -14.02 16.75
CA ARG A 148 11.16 -15.13 17.70
C ARG A 148 11.68 -16.47 17.18
N LYS A 149 11.58 -16.73 15.87
CA LYS A 149 12.07 -17.96 15.24
C LYS A 149 13.60 -18.05 15.29
N TYR A 150 14.30 -16.95 14.99
CA TYR A 150 15.76 -16.92 14.88
C TYR A 150 16.48 -16.53 16.18
N TYR A 151 15.81 -15.83 17.09
CA TYR A 151 16.34 -15.34 18.37
C TYR A 151 15.37 -15.62 19.53
N PRO A 152 14.99 -16.90 19.77
CA PRO A 152 13.99 -17.26 20.77
C PRO A 152 14.37 -16.84 22.20
N GLU A 153 15.67 -16.74 22.50
CA GLU A 153 16.21 -16.28 23.77
C GLU A 153 15.76 -14.87 24.16
N ARG A 154 15.52 -13.99 23.18
CA ARG A 154 15.06 -12.60 23.41
C ARG A 154 13.62 -12.53 23.91
N PHE A 155 12.85 -13.62 23.75
CA PHE A 155 11.41 -13.64 24.00
C PHE A 155 10.99 -14.64 25.09
N LYS A 156 11.92 -15.26 25.81
CA LYS A 156 11.66 -16.29 26.84
C LYS A 156 10.60 -15.90 27.88
N ASN A 157 10.51 -14.61 28.23
CA ASN A 157 9.56 -14.10 29.23
C ASN A 157 8.43 -13.25 28.63
N THR A 158 8.32 -13.17 27.30
CA THR A 158 7.32 -12.33 26.64
C THR A 158 6.28 -13.23 25.97
N PRO A 159 5.05 -13.34 26.51
CA PRO A 159 4.01 -14.15 25.88
C PRO A 159 3.74 -13.64 24.47
N LYS A 160 3.47 -14.57 23.55
CA LYS A 160 3.05 -14.22 22.19
C LYS A 160 1.73 -13.46 22.30
N LYS A 161 1.65 -12.26 21.71
CA LYS A 161 0.36 -11.54 21.61
C LYS A 161 -0.65 -12.47 20.92
N LYS A 162 -1.78 -12.74 21.60
CA LYS A 162 -2.87 -13.54 21.02
C LYS A 162 -3.39 -12.79 19.80
N LYS A 163 -3.53 -13.51 18.68
CA LYS A 163 -4.20 -13.01 17.47
C LYS A 163 -5.63 -12.60 17.83
N GLU A 164 -5.93 -11.31 17.90
CA GLU A 164 -7.32 -10.84 17.76
C GLU A 164 -7.73 -11.01 16.29
N LYS A 165 -7.90 -12.26 15.85
CA LYS A 165 -8.66 -12.57 14.62
C LYS A 165 -10.16 -12.41 14.94
N GLY A 166 -10.56 -11.21 15.34
CA GLY A 166 -11.96 -10.85 15.57
C GLY A 166 -12.59 -10.33 14.30
N LYS A 167 -13.50 -11.13 13.70
CA LYS A 167 -14.50 -10.74 12.68
C LYS A 167 -13.98 -10.14 11.36
N ARG A 168 -13.63 -10.97 10.36
CA ARG A 168 -13.74 -10.60 8.93
C ARG A 168 -13.56 -11.76 7.94
N LYS A 169 -13.95 -12.98 8.33
CA LYS A 169 -13.98 -14.16 7.43
C LYS A 169 -15.40 -14.57 6.99
N SER A 170 -16.41 -13.70 7.12
CA SER A 170 -17.81 -14.03 6.81
C SER A 170 -18.51 -13.04 5.88
N MET A 171 -17.79 -12.43 4.95
CA MET A 171 -18.38 -11.52 3.95
C MET A 171 -17.83 -11.71 2.53
N ASP A 172 -17.26 -12.89 2.25
CA ASP A 172 -16.98 -13.35 0.90
C ASP A 172 -17.86 -14.59 0.65
N ASN A 173 -19.11 -14.34 0.27
CA ASN A 173 -20.00 -15.23 -0.48
C ASN A 173 -20.69 -14.38 -1.55
#